data_AF-A0A973SJF6-F1
#
_entry.id   AF-A0A973SJF6-F1
#
_cell.length_a   1.000
_cell.length_b   1.000
_cell.length_c   1.000
_cell.angle_alpha   90.00
_cell.angle_beta   90.00
_cell.angle_gamma   90.00
#
_symmetry.space_group_name_H-M   'P 1'
#
loop_
_entity.id
_entity.type
_entity.pdbx_description
1 polymer ?
#
loop_
_entity_poly.entity_id
_entity_poly.type
_entity_poly.pdbx_seq_one_letter_code
_entity_poly.pdbx_strand_id
1 'polypeptide(L)'
;MAGEPGTASPARPGPVEAVTPAASLPALGPGPASAPPPPGHTPVIDEPPEPRRIRRPADLLRAVASCVFMLLFLGLGMVAGGTTRGAESDISKLSADQKLPLGLVLGVTSVLLAVVPIVLAIDRLYRRDTRRVVDSVLSAAMAYLTAVGLNAMVASSHTPKSISEALTLPHNAAGNTAAFHIYLTTVVAYLTIIGFGNRHNFQTATWIALIAYGVVTLIQGDATLISLAETVLLGRLVAFGWRWARGVINDRPTGEAVYSALLSAGLGPLSCRRVPDVEEVRRYRVATRERGDL
;
A
#
# COMPACT_ATOMS: atom_id res chain seq x y z
N MET A 1 -28.12 64.59 -4.30
CA MET A 1 -28.33 63.29 -4.97
C MET A 1 -27.33 63.19 -6.10
N ALA A 2 -26.24 62.45 -5.88
CA ALA A 2 -25.22 62.15 -6.88
C ALA A 2 -24.85 60.67 -6.67
N GLY A 3 -25.06 59.85 -7.69
CA GLY A 3 -24.84 58.40 -7.64
C GLY A 3 -23.40 58.04 -7.97
N GLU A 4 -22.79 57.21 -7.14
CA GLU A 4 -21.51 56.56 -7.43
C GLU A 4 -21.70 55.32 -8.31
N PRO A 5 -20.77 55.04 -9.25
CA PRO A 5 -20.77 53.84 -10.07
C PRO A 5 -20.21 52.62 -9.31
N GLY A 6 -20.96 51.52 -9.37
CA GLY A 6 -20.63 50.26 -8.71
C GLY A 6 -19.35 49.60 -9.25
N THR A 7 -18.44 49.28 -8.33
CA THR A 7 -17.27 48.43 -8.55
C THR A 7 -17.69 46.96 -8.66
N ALA A 8 -17.45 46.33 -9.81
CA ALA A 8 -17.62 44.90 -10.01
C ALA A 8 -16.51 44.11 -9.29
N SER A 9 -16.91 43.24 -8.36
CA SER A 9 -16.03 42.28 -7.67
C SER A 9 -15.86 41.01 -8.53
N PRO A 10 -14.64 40.47 -8.70
CA PRO A 10 -14.42 39.26 -9.47
C PRO A 10 -14.96 38.03 -8.73
N ALA A 11 -15.84 37.28 -9.40
CA ALA A 11 -16.44 36.06 -8.87
C ALA A 11 -15.37 35.00 -8.56
N ARG A 12 -15.40 34.47 -7.33
CA ARG A 12 -14.64 33.27 -6.92
C ARG A 12 -15.11 32.06 -7.75
N PRO A 13 -14.20 31.19 -8.23
CA PRO A 13 -14.59 29.87 -8.70
C PRO A 13 -15.07 29.03 -7.51
N GLY A 14 -16.26 28.46 -7.64
CA GLY A 14 -16.83 27.52 -6.67
C GLY A 14 -16.09 26.18 -6.62
N PRO A 15 -16.36 25.33 -5.61
CA PRO A 15 -15.69 24.04 -5.46
C PRO A 15 -16.02 23.12 -6.62
N VAL A 16 -15.00 22.53 -7.25
CA VAL A 16 -15.17 21.48 -8.26
C VAL A 16 -15.70 20.24 -7.54
N GLU A 17 -17.00 20.02 -7.68
CA GLU A 17 -17.69 18.84 -7.19
C GLU A 17 -17.15 17.61 -7.92
N ALA A 18 -16.60 16.66 -7.15
CA ALA A 18 -16.07 15.42 -7.66
C ALA A 18 -17.19 14.64 -8.36
N VAL A 19 -17.11 14.52 -9.69
CA VAL A 19 -17.99 13.65 -10.47
C VAL A 19 -17.75 12.21 -10.01
N THR A 20 -18.69 11.71 -9.22
CA THR A 20 -18.89 10.30 -8.86
C THR A 20 -18.80 9.45 -10.13
N PRO A 21 -18.13 8.27 -10.13
CA PRO A 21 -18.03 7.44 -11.32
C PRO A 21 -19.45 7.04 -11.75
N ALA A 22 -19.82 7.44 -12.96
CA ALA A 22 -21.11 7.16 -13.54
C ALA A 22 -21.42 5.67 -13.43
N ALA A 23 -22.62 5.43 -12.91
CA ALA A 23 -23.29 4.15 -12.89
C ALA A 23 -23.13 3.42 -14.23
N SER A 24 -22.89 2.13 -14.12
CA SER A 24 -23.14 1.09 -15.12
C SER A 24 -24.19 1.53 -16.15
N LEU A 25 -23.74 1.78 -17.38
CA LEU A 25 -24.61 1.95 -18.54
C LEU A 25 -25.51 0.72 -18.65
N PRO A 26 -26.83 0.87 -18.86
CA PRO A 26 -27.72 -0.25 -19.06
C PRO A 26 -27.28 -1.02 -20.31
N ALA A 27 -27.28 -2.35 -20.22
CA ALA A 27 -27.03 -3.23 -21.36
C ALA A 27 -28.09 -2.94 -22.43
N LEU A 28 -27.72 -2.16 -23.46
CA LEU A 28 -28.52 -2.03 -24.66
C LEU A 28 -28.60 -3.42 -25.29
N GLY A 29 -29.83 -3.89 -25.51
CA GLY A 29 -30.11 -5.17 -26.17
C GLY A 29 -29.49 -5.24 -27.58
N PRO A 30 -29.45 -6.45 -28.18
CA PRO A 30 -28.78 -6.67 -29.45
C PRO A 30 -29.47 -5.90 -30.58
N GLY A 31 -28.88 -4.75 -30.96
CA GLY A 31 -29.24 -4.04 -32.19
C GLY A 31 -28.81 -4.84 -33.43
N PRO A 32 -29.43 -4.58 -34.60
CA PRO A 32 -29.22 -5.38 -35.80
C PRO A 32 -27.75 -5.34 -36.25
N ALA A 33 -27.27 -6.49 -36.70
CA ALA A 33 -25.89 -6.76 -37.09
C ALA A 33 -25.31 -5.63 -37.98
N SER A 34 -24.25 -5.00 -37.49
CA SER A 34 -23.47 -4.01 -38.20
C SER A 34 -22.92 -4.62 -39.49
N ALA A 35 -23.13 -3.94 -40.61
CA ALA A 35 -22.56 -4.32 -41.90
C ALA A 35 -21.02 -4.42 -41.82
N PRO A 36 -20.38 -5.31 -42.61
CA PRO A 36 -18.92 -5.45 -42.59
C PRO A 36 -18.28 -4.14 -43.06
N PRO A 37 -17.18 -3.69 -42.42
CA PRO A 37 -16.47 -2.50 -42.87
C PRO A 37 -15.88 -2.71 -44.27
N PRO A 38 -15.84 -1.67 -45.13
CA PRO A 38 -15.28 -1.78 -46.47
C PRO A 38 -13.79 -2.16 -46.42
N PRO A 39 -13.32 -3.03 -47.35
CA PRO A 39 -11.93 -3.44 -47.39
C PRO A 39 -11.04 -2.26 -47.80
N GLY A 40 -10.14 -1.83 -46.91
CA GLY A 40 -9.09 -0.85 -47.25
C GLY A 40 -8.85 0.28 -46.26
N HIS A 41 -9.50 0.31 -45.09
CA HIS A 41 -9.14 1.25 -44.02
C HIS A 41 -8.51 0.50 -42.85
N THR A 42 -7.20 0.27 -42.94
CA THR A 42 -6.39 -0.10 -41.78
C THR A 42 -6.33 1.10 -40.84
N PRO A 43 -6.92 1.04 -39.63
CA PRO A 43 -6.86 2.15 -38.69
C PRO A 43 -5.38 2.39 -38.32
N VAL A 44 -4.92 3.63 -38.49
CA VAL A 44 -3.58 4.04 -38.07
C VAL A 44 -3.60 4.23 -36.56
N ILE A 45 -3.26 3.17 -35.82
CA ILE A 45 -3.02 3.21 -34.38
C ILE A 45 -1.54 3.56 -34.20
N ASP A 46 -1.26 4.86 -34.10
CA ASP A 46 0.08 5.41 -33.90
C ASP A 46 0.40 5.37 -32.39
N GLU A 47 0.58 4.16 -31.85
CA GLU A 47 1.06 3.92 -30.50
C GLU A 47 2.27 2.97 -30.54
N PRO A 48 3.49 3.44 -30.23
CA PRO A 48 4.66 2.55 -30.18
C PRO A 48 4.45 1.50 -29.09
N PRO A 49 4.81 0.22 -29.32
CA PRO A 49 4.62 -0.86 -28.35
C PRO A 49 5.47 -0.58 -27.10
N GLU A 50 4.86 0.03 -26.08
CA GLU A 50 5.52 0.24 -24.79
C GLU A 50 5.71 -1.10 -24.06
N PRO A 51 6.84 -1.32 -23.38
CA PRO A 51 7.14 -2.58 -22.72
C PRO A 51 6.04 -2.98 -21.73
N ARG A 52 5.65 -4.27 -21.78
CA ARG A 52 4.58 -4.89 -20.97
C ARG A 52 4.73 -4.73 -19.45
N ARG A 53 5.90 -4.28 -18.96
CA ARG A 53 6.23 -4.11 -17.53
C ARG A 53 7.13 -2.90 -17.31
N ILE A 54 6.63 -1.90 -16.60
CA ILE A 54 7.44 -0.77 -16.11
C ILE A 54 7.69 -1.00 -14.62
N ARG A 55 8.96 -1.05 -14.22
CA ARG A 55 9.33 -1.08 -12.79
C ARG A 55 8.98 0.29 -12.21
N ARG A 56 8.08 0.36 -11.23
CA ARG A 56 7.75 1.64 -10.57
C ARG A 56 8.94 2.06 -9.70
N PRO A 57 9.68 3.14 -10.04
CA PRO A 57 10.83 3.59 -9.24
C PRO A 57 10.40 4.03 -7.85
N ALA A 58 9.16 4.49 -7.69
CA ALA A 58 8.59 4.89 -6.39
C ALA A 58 8.58 3.76 -5.36
N ASP A 59 8.34 2.50 -5.77
CA ASP A 59 8.34 1.37 -4.83
C ASP A 59 9.77 1.00 -4.43
N LEU A 60 10.76 1.16 -5.33
CA LEU A 60 12.18 1.03 -4.97
C LEU A 60 12.62 2.12 -4.00
N LEU A 61 12.22 3.37 -4.24
CA LEU A 61 12.57 4.49 -3.35
C LEU A 61 12.00 4.27 -1.94
N ARG A 62 10.78 3.74 -1.83
CA ARG A 62 10.18 3.37 -0.54
C ARG A 62 10.92 2.23 0.14
N ALA A 63 11.36 1.21 -0.61
CA ALA A 63 12.18 0.14 -0.05
C ALA A 63 13.53 0.67 0.46
N VAL A 64 14.21 1.50 -0.34
CA VAL A 64 15.47 2.14 0.06
C VAL A 64 15.28 3.03 1.29
N ALA A 65 14.21 3.84 1.33
CA ALA A 65 13.89 4.66 2.49
C ALA A 65 13.67 3.79 3.74
N SER A 66 12.89 2.71 3.66
CA SER A 66 12.72 1.77 4.79
C SER A 66 14.06 1.20 5.25
N CYS A 67 14.95 0.83 4.33
CA CYS A 67 16.29 0.35 4.66
C CYS A 67 17.15 1.41 5.36
N VAL A 68 17.14 2.66 4.88
CA VAL A 68 17.86 3.78 5.51
C VAL A 68 17.34 4.05 6.92
N PHE A 69 16.01 4.07 7.11
CA PHE A 69 15.43 4.22 8.46
C PHE A 69 15.83 3.07 9.37
N MET A 70 15.87 1.84 8.88
CA MET A 70 16.33 0.67 9.62
C MET A 70 17.78 0.85 10.12
N LEU A 71 18.69 1.25 9.23
CA LEU A 71 20.07 1.55 9.61
C LEU A 71 20.16 2.69 10.64
N LEU A 72 19.29 3.70 10.54
CA LEU A 72 19.25 4.83 11.47
C LEU A 72 18.76 4.39 12.86
N PHE A 73 17.68 3.62 12.95
CA PHE A 73 17.17 3.10 14.23
C PHE A 73 18.15 2.13 14.87
N LEU A 74 18.78 1.26 14.08
CA LEU A 74 19.84 0.39 14.55
C LEU A 74 21.04 1.18 15.10
N GLY A 75 21.51 2.19 14.38
CA GLY A 75 22.59 3.07 14.83
C GLY A 75 22.23 3.85 16.09
N LEU A 76 20.98 4.33 16.18
CA LEU A 76 20.45 4.98 17.38
C LEU A 76 20.44 4.01 18.57
N GLY A 77 20.10 2.74 18.34
CA GLY A 77 20.18 1.69 19.36
C GLY A 77 21.59 1.42 19.88
N MET A 78 22.60 1.55 19.01
CA MET A 78 24.00 1.42 19.43
C MET A 78 24.47 2.61 20.27
N VAL A 79 24.08 3.84 19.90
CA VAL A 79 24.55 5.06 20.57
C VAL A 79 23.75 5.38 21.83
N ALA A 80 22.43 5.22 21.78
CA ALA A 80 21.49 5.60 22.82
C ALA A 80 20.87 4.40 23.58
N GLY A 81 21.39 3.18 23.37
CA GLY A 81 20.84 1.95 23.95
C GLY A 81 20.71 2.00 25.47
N GLY A 82 21.64 2.66 26.17
CA GLY A 82 21.55 2.85 27.63
C GLY A 82 20.31 3.65 28.05
N THR A 83 20.00 4.75 27.37
CA THR A 83 18.83 5.60 27.65
C THR A 83 17.53 4.87 27.29
N THR A 84 17.49 4.18 26.14
CA THR A 84 16.31 3.44 25.71
C THR A 84 15.98 2.31 26.67
N ARG A 85 16.97 1.51 27.09
CA ARG A 85 16.77 0.45 28.08
C ARG A 85 16.35 0.97 29.46
N GLY A 86 16.88 2.13 29.86
CA GLY A 86 16.44 2.81 31.09
C GLY A 86 14.95 3.14 31.05
N ALA A 87 14.50 3.78 29.97
CA ALA A 87 13.08 4.10 29.78
C ALA A 87 12.18 2.85 29.72
N GLU A 88 12.62 1.80 29.02
CA GLU A 88 11.91 0.51 28.95
C GLU A 88 11.80 -0.18 30.32
N SER A 89 12.87 -0.12 31.13
CA SER A 89 12.86 -0.67 32.49
C SER A 89 11.88 0.08 33.39
N ASP A 90 11.76 1.40 33.26
CA ASP A 90 10.86 2.18 34.10
C ASP A 90 9.39 1.94 33.73
N ILE A 91 9.11 1.78 32.43
CA ILE A 91 7.77 1.45 31.92
C ILE A 91 7.32 0.07 32.39
N SER A 92 8.19 -0.95 32.31
CA SER A 92 7.86 -2.31 32.75
C SER A 92 7.66 -2.41 34.27
N LYS A 93 8.44 -1.68 35.07
CA LYS A 93 8.25 -1.58 36.52
C LYS A 93 6.91 -0.96 36.89
N LEU A 94 6.51 0.13 36.23
CA LEU A 94 5.23 0.80 36.49
C LEU A 94 4.04 -0.14 36.27
N SER A 95 4.12 -1.00 35.26
CA SER A 95 3.09 -1.99 35.00
C SER A 95 3.04 -3.12 36.03
N ALA A 96 4.18 -3.57 36.54
CA ALA A 96 4.24 -4.61 37.55
C ALA A 96 3.53 -4.18 38.84
N ASP A 97 3.61 -2.88 39.16
CA ASP A 97 3.02 -2.31 40.37
C ASP A 97 1.49 -2.07 40.23
N GLN A 98 1.03 -1.65 39.04
CA GLN A 98 -0.35 -1.19 38.84
C GLN A 98 -1.36 -2.30 38.50
N LYS A 99 -0.96 -3.59 38.41
CA LYS A 99 -1.82 -4.73 38.01
C LYS A 99 -2.76 -4.42 36.83
N LEU A 100 -2.25 -3.71 35.83
CA LEU A 100 -3.03 -3.33 34.65
C LEU A 100 -3.49 -4.59 33.90
N PRO A 101 -4.70 -4.61 33.30
CA PRO A 101 -5.22 -5.75 32.54
C PRO A 101 -4.57 -5.86 31.14
N LEU A 102 -3.23 -5.77 31.07
CA LEU A 102 -2.47 -5.80 29.83
C LEU A 102 -2.65 -7.08 29.05
N GLY A 103 -2.82 -8.22 29.73
CA GLY A 103 -3.12 -9.50 29.08
C GLY A 103 -4.43 -9.46 28.27
N LEU A 104 -5.45 -8.74 28.76
CA LEU A 104 -6.72 -8.57 28.04
C LEU A 104 -6.53 -7.67 26.81
N VAL A 105 -5.82 -6.55 26.95
CA VAL A 105 -5.53 -5.65 25.83
C VAL A 105 -4.69 -6.37 24.77
N LEU A 106 -3.67 -7.13 25.19
CA LEU A 106 -2.86 -7.93 24.29
C LEU A 106 -3.72 -8.98 23.59
N GLY A 107 -4.56 -9.72 24.32
CA GLY A 107 -5.45 -10.72 23.72
C GLY A 107 -6.40 -10.12 22.69
N VAL A 108 -7.06 -9.01 23.01
CA VAL A 108 -7.99 -8.33 22.09
C VAL A 108 -7.25 -7.82 20.84
N THR A 109 -6.12 -7.14 21.01
CA THR A 109 -5.34 -6.61 19.88
C THR A 109 -4.74 -7.71 19.02
N SER A 110 -4.30 -8.82 19.63
CA SER A 110 -3.83 -10.02 18.92
C SER A 110 -4.91 -10.59 18.02
N VAL A 111 -6.11 -10.82 18.56
CA VAL A 111 -7.26 -11.32 17.80
C VAL A 111 -7.64 -10.35 16.69
N LEU A 112 -7.67 -9.04 16.99
CA LEU A 112 -8.01 -8.04 15.98
C LEU A 112 -7.01 -8.05 14.82
N LEU A 113 -5.71 -8.09 15.12
CA LEU A 113 -4.65 -8.18 14.12
C LEU A 113 -4.67 -9.49 13.32
N ALA A 114 -5.24 -10.57 13.86
CA ALA A 114 -5.43 -11.83 13.14
C ALA A 114 -6.66 -11.80 12.24
N VAL A 115 -7.75 -11.16 12.69
CA VAL A 115 -9.01 -11.04 11.95
C VAL A 115 -8.91 -10.02 10.82
N VAL A 116 -8.21 -8.91 11.02
CA VAL A 116 -8.08 -7.82 10.03
C VAL A 116 -7.60 -8.32 8.66
N PRO A 117 -6.52 -9.12 8.54
CA PRO A 117 -6.07 -9.67 7.26
C PRO A 117 -7.13 -10.49 6.53
N ILE A 118 -7.90 -11.29 7.28
CA ILE A 118 -8.98 -12.15 6.76
C ILE A 118 -10.10 -11.28 6.20
N VAL A 119 -10.54 -10.27 6.95
CA VAL A 119 -11.58 -9.33 6.51
C VAL A 119 -11.17 -8.60 5.24
N LEU A 120 -9.92 -8.12 5.18
CA LEU A 120 -9.38 -7.46 3.99
C LEU A 120 -9.24 -8.40 2.80
N ALA A 121 -8.85 -9.67 3.02
CA ALA A 121 -8.81 -10.69 1.98
C ALA A 121 -10.18 -10.91 1.37
N ILE A 122 -11.20 -11.09 2.21
CA ILE A 122 -12.59 -11.34 1.80
C ILE A 122 -13.13 -10.16 1.00
N ASP A 123 -12.97 -8.92 1.49
CA ASP A 123 -13.41 -7.72 0.77
C ASP A 123 -12.76 -7.62 -0.63
N ARG A 124 -11.47 -7.94 -0.71
CA ARG A 124 -10.73 -7.96 -1.99
C ARG A 124 -11.18 -9.08 -2.92
N LEU A 125 -11.50 -10.25 -2.38
CA LEU A 125 -11.99 -11.39 -3.14
C LEU A 125 -13.37 -11.07 -3.75
N TYR A 126 -14.27 -10.45 -2.99
CA TYR A 126 -15.56 -9.97 -3.50
C TYR A 126 -15.42 -8.92 -4.61
N ARG A 127 -14.41 -8.05 -4.52
CA ARG A 127 -14.11 -7.04 -5.56
C ARG A 127 -13.39 -7.60 -6.79
N ARG A 128 -13.22 -8.93 -6.90
CA ARG A 128 -12.46 -9.62 -7.96
C ARG A 128 -11.00 -9.17 -8.06
N ASP A 129 -10.43 -8.65 -6.97
CA ASP A 129 -9.04 -8.22 -6.85
C ASP A 129 -8.17 -9.37 -6.28
N THR A 130 -8.32 -10.57 -6.84
CA THR A 130 -7.68 -11.81 -6.35
C THR A 130 -6.16 -11.74 -6.41
N ARG A 131 -5.60 -11.08 -7.43
CA ARG A 131 -4.15 -10.91 -7.60
C ARG A 131 -3.54 -10.20 -6.41
N ARG A 132 -4.21 -9.18 -5.88
CA ARG A 132 -3.71 -8.40 -4.75
C ARG A 132 -3.68 -9.21 -3.47
N VAL A 133 -4.66 -10.09 -3.26
CA VAL A 133 -4.68 -11.03 -2.13
C VAL A 133 -3.52 -12.03 -2.24
N VAL A 134 -3.29 -12.59 -3.42
CA VAL A 134 -2.18 -13.52 -3.65
C VAL A 134 -0.83 -12.83 -3.41
N ASP A 135 -0.63 -11.63 -3.97
CA ASP A 135 0.61 -10.88 -3.78
C ASP A 135 0.81 -10.46 -2.31
N SER A 136 -0.25 -10.15 -1.56
CA SER A 136 -0.13 -9.82 -0.13
C SER A 136 0.21 -11.03 0.73
N VAL A 137 -0.38 -12.20 0.44
CA VAL A 137 -0.05 -13.45 1.14
C VAL A 137 1.39 -13.88 0.83
N LEU A 138 1.82 -13.81 -0.43
CA LEU A 138 3.20 -14.16 -0.81
C LEU A 138 4.21 -13.22 -0.15
N SER A 139 3.94 -11.93 -0.11
CA SER A 139 4.80 -10.98 0.61
C SER A 139 4.82 -11.21 2.11
N ALA A 140 3.69 -11.57 2.72
CA ALA A 140 3.63 -11.89 4.13
C ALA A 140 4.46 -13.14 4.45
N ALA A 141 4.36 -14.18 3.62
CA ALA A 141 5.20 -15.37 3.72
C ALA A 141 6.69 -15.03 3.56
N MET A 142 7.05 -14.17 2.60
CA MET A 142 8.43 -13.73 2.42
C MET A 142 8.95 -12.93 3.62
N ALA A 143 8.10 -12.09 4.22
CA ALA A 143 8.45 -11.32 5.41
C ALA A 143 8.64 -12.23 6.63
N TYR A 144 7.79 -13.25 6.79
CA TYR A 144 7.94 -14.29 7.80
C TYR A 144 9.30 -15.00 7.66
N LEU A 145 9.62 -15.49 6.46
CA LEU A 145 10.89 -16.19 6.21
C LEU A 145 12.10 -15.28 6.45
N THR A 146 12.00 -14.01 6.06
CA THR A 146 13.05 -13.02 6.28
C THR A 146 13.26 -12.76 7.77
N ALA A 147 12.19 -12.58 8.55
CA ALA A 147 12.27 -12.37 9.99
C ALA A 147 12.87 -13.58 10.72
N VAL A 148 12.45 -14.80 10.33
CA VAL A 148 13.04 -16.05 10.87
C VAL A 148 14.54 -16.13 10.56
N GLY A 149 14.92 -15.87 9.30
CA GLY A 149 16.31 -15.88 8.88
C GLY A 149 17.16 -14.85 9.62
N LEU A 150 16.68 -13.61 9.73
CA LEU A 150 17.39 -12.54 10.45
C LEU A 150 17.50 -12.84 11.95
N ASN A 151 16.45 -13.35 12.60
CA ASN A 151 16.52 -13.77 13.99
C ASN A 151 17.54 -14.90 14.20
N ALA A 152 17.61 -15.87 13.29
CA ALA A 152 18.63 -16.93 13.34
C ALA A 152 20.05 -16.39 13.13
N MET A 153 20.23 -15.41 12.24
CA MET A 153 21.52 -14.72 12.06
C MET A 153 21.93 -13.93 13.31
N VAL A 154 21.01 -13.17 13.91
CA VAL A 154 21.28 -12.41 15.14
C VAL A 154 21.61 -13.35 16.31
N ALA A 155 20.95 -14.51 16.38
CA ALA A 155 21.25 -15.54 17.38
C ALA A 155 22.57 -16.28 17.12
N SER A 156 23.15 -16.17 15.93
CA SER A 156 24.42 -16.82 15.58
C SER A 156 25.62 -16.09 16.22
N SER A 157 26.63 -16.86 16.61
CA SER A 157 27.86 -16.38 17.28
C SER A 157 28.72 -15.39 16.47
N HIS A 158 28.43 -15.22 15.18
CA HIS A 158 29.16 -14.35 14.26
C HIS A 158 28.66 -12.89 14.30
N THR A 159 27.53 -12.61 14.96
CA THR A 159 26.96 -11.26 15.03
C THR A 159 27.70 -10.42 16.08
N PRO A 160 28.14 -9.19 15.75
CA PRO A 160 28.71 -8.26 16.73
C PRO A 160 27.78 -8.05 17.92
N LYS A 161 28.31 -8.15 19.14
CA LYS A 161 27.54 -8.04 20.39
C LYS A 161 26.74 -6.73 20.49
N SER A 162 27.28 -5.64 19.94
CA SER A 162 26.60 -4.35 19.88
C SER A 162 25.29 -4.38 19.08
N ILE A 163 25.23 -5.16 17.99
CA ILE A 163 24.01 -5.34 17.17
C ILE A 163 23.00 -6.21 17.93
N SER A 164 23.45 -7.34 18.47
CA SER A 164 22.56 -8.25 19.20
C SER A 164 21.97 -7.59 20.45
N GLU A 165 22.76 -6.81 21.19
CA GLU A 165 22.28 -6.09 22.37
C GLU A 165 21.40 -4.89 22.02
N ALA A 166 21.57 -4.26 20.86
CA ALA A 166 20.69 -3.17 20.41
C ALA A 166 19.30 -3.70 20.02
N LEU A 167 19.23 -4.92 19.48
CA LEU A 167 18.00 -5.52 18.98
C LEU A 167 17.31 -6.45 19.98
N THR A 168 18.02 -6.98 20.97
CA THR A 168 17.51 -7.99 21.90
C THR A 168 17.76 -7.62 23.36
N LEU A 169 16.86 -8.07 24.24
CA LEU A 169 16.98 -7.95 25.69
C LEU A 169 17.11 -9.35 26.32
N PRO A 170 17.86 -9.54 27.42
CA PRO A 170 17.85 -10.80 28.14
C PRO A 170 16.44 -11.06 28.70
N HIS A 171 15.83 -12.18 28.33
CA HIS A 171 14.51 -12.60 28.81
C HIS A 171 14.67 -13.82 29.73
N ASN A 172 14.18 -13.67 30.97
CA ASN A 172 14.50 -14.57 32.09
C ASN A 172 14.04 -16.04 31.92
N ALA A 173 13.22 -16.37 30.90
CA ALA A 173 12.64 -17.69 30.72
C ALA A 173 13.10 -18.47 29.46
N ALA A 174 13.74 -17.81 28.47
CA ALA A 174 14.02 -18.46 27.16
C ALA A 174 15.29 -17.97 26.43
N GLY A 175 16.13 -17.14 27.05
CA GLY A 175 17.28 -16.49 26.39
C GLY A 175 16.96 -15.05 25.99
N ASN A 176 17.55 -14.53 24.93
CA ASN A 176 17.27 -13.15 24.49
C ASN A 176 15.90 -13.03 23.79
N THR A 177 15.24 -11.87 23.91
CA THR A 177 14.03 -11.55 23.13
C THR A 177 14.31 -11.59 21.62
N ALA A 178 13.27 -11.83 20.82
CA ALA A 178 13.42 -11.86 19.37
C ALA A 178 13.78 -10.46 18.83
N ALA A 179 14.83 -10.37 18.01
CA ALA A 179 15.27 -9.12 17.38
C ALA A 179 14.19 -8.53 16.46
N PHE A 180 13.43 -9.39 15.79
CA PHE A 180 12.29 -9.03 14.95
C PHE A 180 11.06 -9.83 15.37
N HIS A 181 9.98 -9.13 15.69
CA HIS A 181 8.73 -9.76 16.10
C HIS A 181 8.01 -10.30 14.86
N ILE A 182 8.07 -11.62 14.67
CA ILE A 182 7.66 -12.31 13.44
C ILE A 182 6.18 -12.04 13.11
N TYR A 183 5.30 -12.08 14.12
CA TYR A 183 3.87 -11.80 13.94
C TYR A 183 3.61 -10.41 13.35
N LEU A 184 4.12 -9.36 14.00
CA LEU A 184 4.01 -7.98 13.54
C LEU A 184 4.65 -7.76 12.16
N THR A 185 5.83 -8.33 11.92
CA THR A 185 6.51 -8.23 10.61
C THR A 185 5.61 -8.74 9.49
N THR A 186 5.00 -9.91 9.70
CA THR A 186 4.12 -10.58 8.74
C THR A 186 2.85 -9.77 8.48
N VAL A 187 2.21 -9.29 9.56
CA VAL A 187 0.99 -8.47 9.46
C VAL A 187 1.28 -7.14 8.76
N VAL A 188 2.36 -6.44 9.13
CA VAL A 188 2.75 -5.17 8.51
C VAL A 188 3.04 -5.34 7.02
N ALA A 189 3.75 -6.41 6.63
CA ALA A 189 4.01 -6.70 5.22
C ALA A 189 2.71 -6.92 4.44
N TYR A 190 1.80 -7.73 4.99
CA TYR A 190 0.49 -7.98 4.41
C TYR A 190 -0.32 -6.68 4.23
N LEU A 191 -0.45 -5.88 5.30
CA LEU A 191 -1.20 -4.63 5.31
C LEU A 191 -0.65 -3.61 4.32
N THR A 192 0.68 -3.57 4.16
CA THR A 192 1.37 -2.68 3.22
C THR A 192 0.97 -3.00 1.76
N ILE A 193 0.77 -4.27 1.42
CA ILE A 193 0.37 -4.66 0.07
C ILE A 193 -1.14 -4.58 -0.13
N ILE A 194 -1.93 -5.14 0.78
CA ILE A 194 -3.38 -5.29 0.57
C ILE A 194 -4.12 -3.95 0.64
N GLY A 195 -3.65 -3.02 1.49
CA GLY A 195 -4.18 -1.67 1.66
C GLY A 195 -5.67 -1.56 2.05
N PHE A 196 -6.03 -0.44 2.66
CA PHE A 196 -7.36 -0.24 3.24
C PHE A 196 -8.42 0.34 2.28
N GLY A 197 -8.05 0.69 1.05
CA GLY A 197 -8.97 1.33 0.10
C GLY A 197 -9.51 2.65 0.66
N ASN A 198 -10.81 2.90 0.52
CA ASN A 198 -11.45 4.15 0.97
C ASN A 198 -12.03 4.08 2.41
N ARG A 199 -11.70 3.05 3.19
CA ARG A 199 -12.25 2.85 4.55
C ARG A 199 -11.31 3.41 5.62
N HIS A 200 -11.33 4.73 5.80
CA HIS A 200 -10.47 5.42 6.77
C HIS A 200 -10.65 4.89 8.21
N ASN A 201 -11.89 4.58 8.64
CA ASN A 201 -12.16 4.05 9.98
C ASN A 201 -11.46 2.71 10.25
N PHE A 202 -11.48 1.80 9.27
CA PHE A 202 -10.87 0.48 9.41
C PHE A 202 -9.34 0.56 9.41
N GLN A 203 -8.79 1.47 8.61
CA GLN A 203 -7.37 1.81 8.64
C GLN A 203 -6.96 2.33 10.02
N THR A 204 -7.67 3.33 10.55
CA THR A 204 -7.36 3.91 11.86
C THR A 204 -7.48 2.87 12.98
N ALA A 205 -8.53 2.05 12.99
CA ALA A 205 -8.70 0.98 13.98
C ALA A 205 -7.55 -0.04 13.92
N THR A 206 -7.10 -0.42 12.72
CA THR A 206 -5.97 -1.33 12.56
C THR A 206 -4.67 -0.71 13.07
N TRP A 207 -4.41 0.57 12.78
CA TRP A 207 -3.22 1.26 13.29
C TRP A 207 -3.24 1.43 14.80
N ILE A 208 -4.40 1.77 15.38
CA ILE A 208 -4.56 1.83 16.84
C ILE A 208 -4.27 0.46 17.46
N ALA A 209 -4.81 -0.62 16.90
CA ALA A 209 -4.58 -1.95 17.42
C ALA A 209 -3.12 -2.41 17.26
N LEU A 210 -2.47 -2.06 16.15
CA LEU A 210 -1.04 -2.34 15.93
C LEU A 210 -0.17 -1.61 16.96
N ILE A 211 -0.44 -0.32 17.19
CA ILE A 211 0.28 0.50 18.19
C ILE A 211 0.01 -0.03 19.59
N ALA A 212 -1.26 -0.29 19.94
CA ALA A 212 -1.64 -0.83 21.24
C ALA A 212 -0.97 -2.19 21.50
N TYR A 213 -0.97 -3.10 20.52
CA TYR A 213 -0.26 -4.37 20.61
C TYR A 213 1.23 -4.15 20.91
N GLY A 214 1.91 -3.34 20.09
CA GLY A 214 3.34 -3.06 20.26
C GLY A 214 3.67 -2.41 21.61
N VAL A 215 2.87 -1.44 22.05
CA VAL A 215 3.04 -0.79 23.36
C VAL A 215 2.85 -1.79 24.50
N VAL A 216 1.84 -2.67 24.43
CA VAL A 216 1.62 -3.68 25.46
C VAL A 216 2.75 -4.71 25.49
N THR A 217 3.24 -5.16 24.32
CA THR A 217 4.41 -6.05 24.22
C THR A 217 5.68 -5.40 24.79
N LEU A 218 5.87 -4.09 24.56
CA LEU A 218 6.96 -3.30 25.14
C LEU A 218 6.87 -3.25 26.67
N ILE A 219 5.66 -2.96 27.20
CA ILE A 219 5.43 -2.86 28.65
C ILE A 219 5.67 -4.22 29.34
N GLN A 220 5.30 -5.34 28.70
CA GLN A 220 5.54 -6.68 29.24
C GLN A 220 7.01 -7.10 29.18
N GLY A 221 7.87 -6.37 28.46
CA GLY A 221 9.28 -6.71 28.31
C GLY A 221 9.55 -7.82 27.29
N ASP A 222 8.59 -8.10 26.41
CA ASP A 222 8.69 -9.13 25.37
C ASP A 222 9.35 -8.59 24.07
N ALA A 223 9.42 -7.26 23.92
CA ALA A 223 10.09 -6.59 22.81
C ALA A 223 10.71 -5.26 23.26
N THR A 224 11.76 -4.82 22.57
CA THR A 224 12.38 -3.49 22.76
C THR A 224 11.75 -2.47 21.81
N LEU A 225 11.82 -1.18 22.15
CA LEU A 225 11.29 -0.10 21.32
C LEU A 225 11.96 -0.08 19.94
N ILE A 226 13.28 -0.29 19.92
CA ILE A 226 14.06 -0.38 18.70
C ILE A 226 13.65 -1.62 17.90
N SER A 227 13.52 -2.79 18.53
CA SER A 227 13.07 -4.02 17.85
C SER A 227 11.69 -3.88 17.22
N LEU A 228 10.77 -3.14 17.84
CA LEU A 228 9.44 -2.88 17.30
C LEU A 228 9.49 -1.94 16.09
N ALA A 229 10.31 -0.89 16.14
CA ALA A 229 10.52 -0.01 15.00
C ALA A 229 11.13 -0.78 13.82
N GLU A 230 12.19 -1.54 14.09
CA GLU A 230 12.87 -2.45 13.16
C GLU A 230 11.91 -3.47 12.54
N THR A 231 11.03 -4.06 13.36
CA THR A 231 9.99 -5.00 12.93
C THR A 231 9.03 -4.39 11.91
N VAL A 232 8.53 -3.18 12.17
CA VAL A 232 7.63 -2.48 11.25
C VAL A 232 8.36 -2.10 9.96
N LEU A 233 9.60 -1.63 10.07
CA LEU A 233 10.42 -1.25 8.92
C LEU A 233 10.78 -2.45 8.04
N LEU A 234 11.12 -3.59 8.65
CA LEU A 234 11.41 -4.84 7.95
C LEU A 234 10.19 -5.31 7.15
N GLY A 235 9.00 -5.32 7.76
CA GLY A 235 7.77 -5.69 7.07
C GLY A 235 7.49 -4.81 5.84
N ARG A 236 7.71 -3.49 5.98
CA ARG A 236 7.59 -2.54 4.86
C ARG A 236 8.65 -2.74 3.79
N LEU A 237 9.90 -2.96 4.18
CA LEU A 237 11.02 -3.21 3.29
C LEU A 237 10.73 -4.43 2.40
N VAL A 238 10.33 -5.55 3.01
CA VAL A 238 9.99 -6.78 2.28
C VAL A 238 8.80 -6.56 1.36
N ALA A 239 7.74 -5.88 1.83
CA ALA A 239 6.57 -5.60 1.01
C ALA A 239 6.87 -4.75 -0.24
N PHE A 240 7.65 -3.66 -0.08
CA PHE A 240 8.04 -2.83 -1.22
C PHE A 240 9.05 -3.54 -2.13
N GLY A 241 9.98 -4.31 -1.56
CA GLY A 241 10.89 -5.17 -2.31
C GLY A 241 10.16 -6.19 -3.17
N TRP A 242 9.16 -6.86 -2.61
CA TRP A 242 8.27 -7.79 -3.33
C TRP A 242 7.54 -7.09 -4.47
N ARG A 243 6.90 -5.93 -4.21
CA ARG A 243 6.20 -5.15 -5.25
C ARG A 243 7.12 -4.73 -6.39
N TRP A 244 8.34 -4.30 -6.06
CA TRP A 244 9.33 -3.92 -7.07
C TRP A 244 9.78 -5.12 -7.91
N ALA A 245 10.08 -6.25 -7.26
CA ALA A 245 10.50 -7.48 -7.94
C ALA A 245 9.40 -8.03 -8.86
N ARG A 246 8.15 -8.03 -8.39
CA ARG A 246 6.99 -8.48 -9.17
C ARG A 246 6.62 -7.53 -10.30
N GLY A 247 6.93 -6.24 -10.19
CA GLY A 247 6.60 -5.22 -11.19
C GLY A 247 5.09 -4.96 -11.31
N VAL A 248 4.72 -3.76 -11.76
CA VAL A 248 3.31 -3.41 -11.97
C VAL A 248 2.95 -3.62 -13.44
N ILE A 249 1.91 -4.42 -13.71
CA ILE A 249 1.33 -4.51 -15.06
C ILE A 249 0.72 -3.15 -15.37
N ASN A 250 1.05 -2.61 -16.55
CA ASN A 250 0.51 -1.34 -16.98
C ASN A 250 -0.97 -1.52 -17.34
N ASP A 251 -1.85 -1.35 -16.35
CA ASP A 251 -3.32 -1.46 -16.51
C ASP A 251 -3.92 -0.22 -17.20
N ARG A 252 -3.07 0.67 -17.72
CA ARG A 252 -3.54 1.81 -18.51
C ARG A 252 -4.17 1.26 -19.79
N PRO A 253 -5.43 1.61 -20.10
CA PRO A 253 -6.08 1.14 -21.32
C PRO A 253 -5.21 1.54 -22.52
N THR A 254 -4.85 0.54 -23.32
CA THR A 254 -4.16 0.71 -24.59
C THR A 254 -5.07 1.47 -25.55
N GLY A 255 -4.49 2.15 -26.55
CA GLY A 255 -5.27 2.80 -27.61
C GLY A 255 -6.24 1.83 -28.30
N GLU A 256 -5.88 0.54 -28.37
CA GLU A 256 -6.75 -0.55 -28.84
C GLU A 256 -7.98 -0.77 -27.95
N ALA A 257 -7.81 -0.80 -26.62
CA ALA A 257 -8.92 -0.96 -25.68
C ALA A 257 -9.89 0.23 -25.74
N VAL A 258 -9.35 1.44 -25.97
CA VAL A 258 -10.16 2.65 -26.20
C VAL A 258 -10.89 2.58 -27.55
N TYR A 259 -10.21 2.13 -28.61
CA TYR A 259 -10.81 1.96 -29.94
C TYR A 259 -11.93 0.91 -29.95
N SER A 260 -11.72 -0.24 -29.30
CA SER A 260 -12.74 -1.30 -29.17
C SER A 260 -13.94 -0.84 -28.34
N ALA A 261 -13.71 -0.07 -27.27
CA ALA A 261 -14.79 0.50 -26.47
C ALA A 261 -15.64 1.48 -27.29
N LEU A 262 -15.02 2.32 -28.11
CA LEU A 262 -15.73 3.28 -28.97
C LEU A 262 -16.51 2.60 -30.09
N LEU A 263 -15.95 1.56 -30.71
CA LEU A 263 -16.69 0.72 -31.67
C LEU A 263 -17.89 0.02 -31.02
N SER A 264 -17.71 -0.53 -29.82
CA SER A 264 -18.80 -1.18 -29.08
C SER A 264 -19.90 -0.21 -28.66
N ALA A 265 -19.57 1.08 -28.52
CA ALA A 265 -20.51 2.17 -28.27
C ALA A 265 -21.20 2.69 -29.55
N GLY A 266 -20.93 2.09 -30.72
CA GLY A 266 -21.55 2.47 -32.00
C GLY A 266 -20.95 3.71 -32.65
N LEU A 267 -19.83 4.23 -32.12
CA LEU A 267 -19.07 5.30 -32.76
C LEU A 267 -18.20 4.69 -33.87
N GLY A 268 -18.01 5.41 -34.98
CA GLY A 268 -17.08 5.04 -36.05
C GLY A 268 -15.76 5.80 -35.93
N PRO A 269 -14.85 5.43 -35.02
CA PRO A 269 -13.55 6.07 -34.87
C PRO A 269 -12.69 5.79 -36.13
N LEU A 270 -12.21 6.86 -36.78
CA LEU A 270 -11.35 6.81 -37.96
C LEU A 270 -9.86 6.86 -37.59
N SER A 271 -9.52 7.49 -36.47
CA SER A 271 -8.18 7.46 -35.90
C SER A 271 -8.21 7.66 -34.39
N CYS A 272 -7.35 6.94 -33.68
CA CYS A 272 -7.07 7.13 -32.26
C CYS A 272 -5.60 7.52 -32.13
N ARG A 273 -5.32 8.81 -31.91
CA ARG A 273 -3.95 9.28 -31.68
C ARG A 273 -3.78 9.64 -30.22
N ARG A 274 -2.74 9.09 -29.59
CA ARG A 274 -2.34 9.55 -28.25
C ARG A 274 -1.98 11.04 -28.33
N VAL A 275 -2.58 11.86 -27.49
CA VAL A 275 -2.14 13.26 -27.34
C VAL A 275 -0.89 13.22 -26.47
N PRO A 276 0.26 13.71 -26.95
CA PRO A 276 1.41 13.91 -26.08
C PRO A 276 1.06 15.05 -25.11
N ASP A 277 0.94 14.74 -23.81
CA ASP A 277 0.73 15.78 -22.81
C ASP A 277 1.41 15.44 -21.46
N VAL A 278 1.65 16.50 -20.69
CA VAL A 278 2.68 16.71 -19.67
C VAL A 278 2.26 16.23 -18.26
N GLU A 279 1.15 15.50 -18.14
CA GLU A 279 0.54 15.09 -16.87
C GLU A 279 0.22 13.59 -16.76
N GLU A 280 -0.07 13.15 -15.53
CA GLU A 280 -0.20 11.74 -15.10
C GLU A 280 -1.38 10.96 -15.76
N VAL A 281 -2.20 11.62 -16.59
CA VAL A 281 -3.41 11.07 -17.25
C VAL A 281 -3.21 10.91 -18.76
N ARG A 282 -3.42 9.68 -19.29
CA ARG A 282 -3.38 9.41 -20.75
C ARG A 282 -4.62 9.98 -21.43
N ARG A 283 -4.43 10.90 -22.39
CA ARG A 283 -5.48 11.43 -23.26
C ARG A 283 -5.34 10.88 -24.67
N TYR A 284 -6.46 10.43 -25.25
CA TYR A 284 -6.53 10.02 -26.65
C TYR A 284 -7.40 11.04 -27.40
N ARG A 285 -6.90 11.54 -28.53
CA ARG A 285 -7.70 12.31 -29.48
C ARG A 285 -8.23 11.31 -30.50
N VAL A 286 -9.55 11.25 -30.57
CA VAL A 286 -10.24 10.35 -31.49
C VAL A 286 -10.93 11.19 -32.56
N ALA A 287 -10.65 10.93 -33.83
CA ALA A 287 -11.44 11.45 -34.92
C ALA A 287 -12.61 10.49 -35.15
N THR A 288 -13.84 10.93 -34.91
CA THR A 288 -15.05 10.18 -35.21
C THR A 288 -15.62 10.62 -36.56
N ARG A 289 -16.24 9.70 -37.29
CA ARG A 289 -17.10 10.08 -38.41
C ARG A 289 -18.37 10.70 -37.84
N GLU A 290 -18.59 11.99 -38.09
CA GLU A 290 -19.87 12.63 -37.78
C GLU A 290 -20.97 11.91 -38.58
N ARG A 291 -21.91 11.30 -37.87
CA ARG A 291 -23.12 10.78 -38.49
C ARG A 291 -24.03 11.98 -38.68
N GLY A 292 -23.88 12.67 -39.82
CA GLY A 292 -24.80 13.71 -40.23
C GLY A 292 -26.24 13.20 -40.20
N ASP A 293 -27.07 13.99 -39.51
CA ASP A 293 -28.51 14.16 -39.60
C ASP A 293 -29.39 12.93 -39.92
N LEU A 294 -30.20 12.54 -38.93
CA LEU A 294 -31.60 12.16 -39.12
C LEU A 294 -32.45 12.92 -38.11
#